data_AF-A0A7J0CF78-F1
#
_entry.id   AF-A0A7J0CF78-F1
#
_cell.length_a   1.000
_cell.length_b   1.000
_cell.length_c   1.000
_cell.angle_alpha   90.00
_cell.angle_beta   90.00
_cell.angle_gamma   90.00
#
_symmetry.space_group_name_H-M   'P 1'
#
loop_
_entity.id
_entity.type
_entity.pdbx_description
1 polymer ?
#
loop_
_entity_poly.entity_id
_entity_poly.type
_entity_poly.pdbx_seq_one_letter_code
_entity_poly.pdbx_strand_id
1 'polypeptide(L)'
;MEKTVNGYRARLAEPPSEPADAPGEPQVVQLTAALKIVTRLREQHAAAHELWQRGMPKAAIGRKLGPHQATVRKLVNARSADDVVAKNLQRARDVDPYVGYLHRRWNEGVRNGAQLRREIQEQGYLGDELAVQ
;
A
#
# COMPACT_ATOMS: atom_id res chain seq x y z
N MET A 1 0.29 15.87 23.60
CA MET A 1 -0.70 15.49 22.56
C MET A 1 -0.13 14.31 21.77
N GLU A 2 -0.36 13.11 22.31
CA GLU A 2 0.15 11.86 21.77
C GLU A 2 -0.62 11.46 20.50
N LYS A 3 0.11 11.28 19.40
CA LYS A 3 -0.43 10.74 18.15
C LYS A 3 -0.37 9.22 18.22
N THR A 4 -1.53 8.59 18.39
CA THR A 4 -1.71 7.14 18.41
C THR A 4 -1.29 6.55 17.05
N VAL A 5 -0.07 6.03 16.99
CA VAL A 5 0.43 5.21 15.88
C VAL A 5 -0.17 3.82 16.05
N ASN A 6 -1.33 3.59 15.43
CA ASN A 6 -2.01 2.29 15.49
C ASN A 6 -1.30 1.26 14.59
N GLY A 7 -0.31 0.58 15.17
CA GLY A 7 -0.37 -0.87 15.36
C GLY A 7 -0.57 -1.78 14.13
N TYR A 8 0.39 -1.83 13.22
CA TYR A 8 0.62 -3.03 12.37
C TYR A 8 2.12 -3.35 12.24
N ARG A 9 2.86 -3.22 13.34
CA ARG A 9 4.29 -3.61 13.44
C ARG A 9 4.49 -4.79 14.40
N ALA A 10 3.52 -5.69 14.51
CA ALA A 10 3.61 -6.89 15.34
C ALA A 10 3.83 -8.18 14.53
N ARG A 11 4.40 -8.07 13.32
CA ARG A 11 5.00 -9.21 12.62
C ARG A 11 6.19 -8.80 11.77
N LEU A 12 7.06 -7.97 12.35
CA LEU A 12 8.49 -8.08 12.03
C LEU A 12 8.93 -9.43 12.61
N ALA A 13 8.73 -10.49 11.85
CA ALA A 13 9.58 -11.66 12.01
C ALA A 13 11.02 -11.16 11.80
N GLU A 14 11.91 -11.54 12.72
CA GLU A 14 13.34 -11.32 12.59
C GLU A 14 13.82 -11.65 11.17
N PRO A 15 14.73 -10.85 10.58
CA PRO A 15 15.36 -11.24 9.33
C PRO A 15 16.18 -12.51 9.58
N PRO A 16 15.95 -13.62 8.86
CA PRO A 16 16.95 -14.67 8.84
C PRO A 16 18.15 -14.13 8.07
N SER A 17 19.22 -13.85 8.81
CA SER A 17 20.57 -13.84 8.27
C SER A 17 20.85 -15.21 7.66
N GLU A 18 21.00 -15.31 6.35
CA GLU A 18 22.26 -15.71 5.70
C GLU A 18 22.12 -15.87 4.16
N PRO A 19 23.22 -15.69 3.41
CA PRO A 19 23.23 -15.49 1.96
C PRO A 19 23.54 -16.79 1.19
N ALA A 20 23.00 -16.95 -0.03
CA ALA A 20 23.65 -17.60 -1.18
C ALA A 20 22.63 -17.95 -2.27
N ASP A 21 22.82 -17.35 -3.44
CA ASP A 21 22.77 -17.99 -4.76
C ASP A 21 21.76 -19.13 -4.98
N ALA A 22 20.53 -18.78 -5.36
CA ALA A 22 19.60 -19.68 -6.03
C ALA A 22 18.85 -18.93 -7.16
N PRO A 23 19.14 -19.23 -8.45
CA PRO A 23 18.47 -18.58 -9.57
C PRO A 23 17.12 -19.28 -9.84
N GLY A 24 16.04 -18.79 -9.21
CA GLY A 24 14.68 -19.27 -9.51
C GLY A 24 13.53 -18.70 -8.68
N GLU A 25 13.80 -18.17 -7.48
CA GLU A 25 12.75 -17.91 -6.48
C GLU A 25 12.17 -16.49 -6.32
N PRO A 26 12.76 -15.38 -6.85
CA PRO A 26 12.20 -14.05 -6.56
C PRO A 26 10.80 -13.85 -7.20
N GLN A 27 10.63 -14.31 -8.44
CA GLN A 27 9.42 -14.06 -9.24
C GLN A 27 8.16 -14.73 -8.65
N VAL A 28 8.29 -15.94 -8.08
CA VAL A 28 7.17 -16.68 -7.48
C VAL A 28 6.71 -16.02 -6.17
N VAL A 29 7.66 -15.52 -5.37
CA VAL A 29 7.35 -14.80 -4.11
C VAL A 29 6.68 -13.45 -4.40
N GLN A 30 7.15 -12.69 -5.40
CA GLN A 30 6.48 -11.45 -5.82
C GLN A 30 5.07 -11.70 -6.35
N LEU A 31 4.86 -12.74 -7.16
CA LEU A 31 3.54 -13.06 -7.71
C LEU A 31 2.54 -13.44 -6.61
N THR A 32 2.93 -14.30 -5.68
CA THR A 32 2.05 -14.72 -4.57
C THR A 32 1.71 -13.57 -3.62
N ALA A 33 2.66 -12.68 -3.32
CA ALA A 33 2.41 -11.48 -2.54
C ALA A 33 1.45 -10.51 -3.26
N ALA A 34 1.63 -10.30 -4.56
CA ALA A 34 0.73 -9.51 -5.39
C ALA A 34 -0.70 -10.09 -5.36
N LEU A 35 -0.85 -11.41 -5.50
CA LEU A 35 -2.16 -12.08 -5.44
C LEU A 35 -2.85 -11.86 -4.08
N LYS A 36 -2.11 -11.96 -2.96
CA LYS A 36 -2.66 -11.69 -1.61
C LYS A 36 -3.15 -10.24 -1.47
N ILE A 37 -2.41 -9.27 -2.01
CA ILE A 37 -2.81 -7.85 -2.00
C ILE A 37 -4.08 -7.67 -2.83
N VAL A 38 -4.15 -8.25 -4.02
CA VAL A 38 -5.34 -8.19 -4.90
C VAL A 38 -6.57 -8.76 -4.20
N THR A 39 -6.47 -9.95 -3.62
CA THR A 39 -7.57 -10.60 -2.89
C THR A 39 -8.06 -9.71 -1.75
N ARG A 40 -7.14 -9.21 -0.91
CA ARG A 40 -7.48 -8.33 0.21
C ARG A 40 -8.19 -7.05 -0.25
N LEU A 41 -7.73 -6.43 -1.34
CA LEU A 41 -8.36 -5.22 -1.87
C LEU A 41 -9.79 -5.48 -2.36
N ARG A 42 -10.00 -6.61 -3.05
CA ARG A 42 -11.32 -7.01 -3.53
C ARG A 42 -12.28 -7.28 -2.38
N GLU A 43 -11.84 -7.99 -1.34
CA GLU A 43 -12.61 -8.24 -0.12
C GLU A 43 -12.97 -6.93 0.59
N GLN A 44 -12.00 -6.03 0.77
CA GLN A 44 -12.24 -4.72 1.40
C GLN A 44 -13.22 -3.86 0.60
N HIS A 45 -13.12 -3.87 -0.74
CA HIS A 45 -14.07 -3.19 -1.61
C HIS A 45 -15.48 -3.77 -1.44
N ALA A 46 -15.63 -5.09 -1.55
CA ALA A 46 -16.92 -5.76 -1.42
C ALA A 46 -17.59 -5.47 -0.06
N ALA A 47 -16.85 -5.63 1.04
CA ALA A 47 -17.36 -5.37 2.38
C ALA A 47 -17.74 -3.89 2.60
N ALA A 48 -16.95 -2.96 2.09
CA ALA A 48 -17.27 -1.53 2.18
C ALA A 48 -18.50 -1.16 1.35
N HIS A 49 -18.62 -1.72 0.15
CA HIS A 49 -19.73 -1.46 -0.76
C HIS A 49 -21.05 -2.06 -0.24
N GLU A 50 -21.03 -3.27 0.33
CA GLU A 50 -22.20 -3.88 0.96
C GLU A 50 -22.73 -3.02 2.11
N LEU A 51 -21.86 -2.59 3.03
CA LEU A 51 -22.27 -1.75 4.16
C LEU A 51 -22.76 -0.38 3.71
N TRP A 52 -22.19 0.17 2.64
CA TRP A 52 -22.64 1.43 2.07
C TRP A 52 -24.02 1.32 1.42
N GLN A 53 -24.28 0.24 0.67
CA GLN A 53 -25.60 -0.04 0.08
C GLN A 53 -26.69 -0.23 1.15
N ARG A 54 -26.31 -0.69 2.34
CA ARG A 54 -27.18 -0.78 3.52
C ARG A 54 -27.43 0.57 4.21
N GLY A 55 -26.96 1.68 3.63
CA GLY A 55 -27.17 3.04 4.14
C GLY A 55 -26.22 3.45 5.28
N MET A 56 -25.19 2.67 5.58
CA MET A 56 -24.26 3.00 6.68
C MET A 56 -23.36 4.18 6.30
N PRO A 57 -23.15 5.16 7.21
CA PRO A 57 -22.25 6.28 6.92
C PRO A 57 -20.79 5.82 6.83
N LYS A 58 -20.02 6.42 5.91
CA LYS A 58 -18.62 6.05 5.60
C LYS A 58 -17.70 5.98 6.84
N ALA A 59 -17.92 6.87 7.81
CA ALA A 59 -17.16 6.87 9.07
C ALA A 59 -17.46 5.62 9.93
N ALA A 60 -18.71 5.19 10.00
CA ALA A 60 -19.10 3.97 10.74
C ALA A 60 -18.59 2.71 10.03
N ILE A 61 -18.63 2.68 8.70
CA ILE A 61 -18.02 1.61 7.89
C ILE A 61 -16.53 1.50 8.21
N GLY A 62 -15.81 2.62 8.28
CA GLY A 62 -14.37 2.62 8.61
C GLY A 62 -14.07 2.09 10.00
N ARG A 63 -14.87 2.46 11.00
CA ARG A 63 -14.77 1.92 12.36
C ARG A 63 -15.04 0.41 12.41
N LYS A 64 -15.97 -0.08 11.59
CA LYS A 64 -16.35 -1.50 11.54
C LYS A 64 -15.34 -2.38 10.80
N LEU A 65 -14.84 -1.93 9.66
CA LEU A 65 -13.91 -2.70 8.84
C LEU A 65 -12.43 -2.49 9.23
N GLY A 66 -12.13 -1.43 9.98
CA GLY A 66 -10.78 -1.00 10.34
C GLY A 66 -10.10 0.06 9.44
N PRO A 67 -10.37 0.21 8.12
CA PRO A 67 -9.71 1.23 7.31
C PRO A 67 -10.22 2.63 7.65
N HIS A 68 -9.34 3.62 7.50
CA HIS A 68 -9.69 5.02 7.70
C HIS A 68 -10.83 5.47 6.76
N GLN A 69 -11.65 6.44 7.20
CA GLN A 69 -12.80 6.93 6.43
C GLN A 69 -12.45 7.41 5.02
N ALA A 70 -11.24 7.95 4.82
CA ALA A 70 -10.76 8.37 3.51
C ALA A 70 -10.53 7.16 2.58
N THR A 71 -10.09 6.04 3.12
CA THR A 71 -9.96 4.77 2.39
C THR A 71 -11.33 4.20 2.06
N VAL A 72 -12.27 4.20 3.02
CA VAL A 72 -13.66 3.80 2.74
C VAL A 72 -14.27 4.65 1.63
N ARG A 73 -14.03 5.97 1.64
CA ARG A 73 -14.48 6.85 0.56
C ARG A 73 -13.91 6.43 -0.80
N LYS A 74 -12.62 6.08 -0.87
CA LYS A 74 -11.99 5.59 -2.10
C LYS A 74 -12.58 4.24 -2.55
N LEU A 75 -12.82 3.32 -1.62
CA LEU A 75 -13.40 2.01 -1.91
C LEU A 75 -14.83 2.12 -2.43
N VAL A 76 -15.69 2.88 -1.75
CA VAL A 76 -17.11 3.04 -2.11
C VAL A 76 -17.29 3.86 -3.40
N ASN A 77 -16.40 4.82 -3.67
CA ASN A 77 -16.49 5.63 -4.88
C ASN A 77 -15.91 4.93 -6.13
N ALA A 78 -15.21 3.80 -5.97
CA ALA A 78 -14.76 3.00 -7.11
C ALA A 78 -15.96 2.31 -7.76
N ARG A 79 -15.97 2.18 -9.09
CA ARG A 79 -17.09 1.53 -9.79
C ARG A 79 -17.02 0.02 -9.64
N SER A 80 -15.81 -0.51 -9.51
CA SER A 80 -15.56 -1.93 -9.33
C SER A 80 -14.36 -2.18 -8.40
N ALA A 81 -14.30 -3.40 -7.88
CA ALA A 81 -13.12 -3.87 -7.14
C ALA A 81 -11.87 -3.90 -8.03
N ASP A 82 -12.03 -4.14 -9.34
CA ASP A 82 -10.94 -4.17 -10.30
C ASP A 82 -10.35 -2.77 -10.54
N ASP A 83 -11.15 -1.71 -10.46
CA ASP A 83 -10.63 -0.33 -10.51
C ASP A 83 -9.69 -0.04 -9.34
N VAL A 84 -10.06 -0.50 -8.14
CA VAL A 84 -9.23 -0.33 -6.92
C VAL A 84 -7.92 -1.08 -7.07
N VAL A 85 -7.99 -2.31 -7.58
CA VAL A 85 -6.83 -3.17 -7.83
C VAL A 85 -5.93 -2.55 -8.90
N ALA A 86 -6.49 -2.20 -10.06
CA ALA A 86 -5.76 -1.61 -11.17
C ALA A 86 -5.02 -0.35 -10.74
N LYS A 87 -5.67 0.54 -10.00
CA LYS A 87 -5.03 1.76 -9.48
C LYS A 87 -3.88 1.46 -8.51
N ASN A 88 -4.00 0.43 -7.68
CA ASN A 88 -2.90 0.03 -6.79
C ASN A 88 -1.72 -0.59 -7.56
N LEU A 89 -2.01 -1.44 -8.54
CA LEU A 89 -0.97 -2.05 -9.39
C LEU A 89 -0.26 -1.00 -10.24
N GLN A 90 -0.98 0.00 -10.75
CA GLN A 90 -0.38 1.12 -11.47
C GLN A 90 0.61 1.87 -10.60
N ARG A 91 0.21 2.28 -9.39
CA ARG A 91 1.13 2.95 -8.44
C ARG A 91 2.35 2.09 -8.10
N ALA A 92 2.18 0.77 -7.97
CA ALA A 92 3.30 -0.13 -7.73
C ALA A 92 4.28 -0.11 -8.92
N ARG A 93 3.77 -0.16 -10.16
CA ARG A 93 4.58 -0.06 -11.39
C ARG A 93 5.27 1.29 -11.52
N ASP A 94 4.65 2.39 -11.11
CA ASP A 94 5.25 3.72 -11.16
C ASP A 94 6.44 3.86 -10.20
N VAL A 95 6.40 3.15 -9.07
CA VAL A 95 7.47 3.14 -8.06
C VAL A 95 8.57 2.13 -8.39
N ASP A 96 8.25 1.06 -9.13
CA ASP A 96 9.14 -0.07 -9.42
C ASP A 96 10.55 0.33 -9.90
N PRO A 97 10.72 1.31 -10.83
CA PRO A 97 12.04 1.75 -11.29
C PRO A 97 12.91 2.35 -10.18
N TYR A 98 12.31 2.88 -9.12
CA TYR A 98 12.99 3.58 -8.04
C TYR A 98 13.27 2.66 -6.83
N VAL A 99 12.76 1.43 -6.80
CA VAL A 99 12.90 0.51 -5.66
C VAL A 99 14.36 0.26 -5.29
N GLY A 100 15.23 0.10 -6.30
CA GLY A 100 16.68 -0.08 -6.07
C GLY A 100 17.33 1.12 -5.38
N TYR A 101 16.96 2.34 -5.78
CA TYR A 101 17.42 3.58 -5.15
C TYR A 101 16.90 3.68 -3.71
N LEU A 102 15.61 3.44 -3.49
CA LEU A 102 14.98 3.49 -2.18
C LEU A 102 15.61 2.49 -1.21
N HIS A 103 15.91 1.27 -1.68
CA HIS A 103 16.56 0.26 -0.86
C HIS A 103 17.98 0.66 -0.46
N ARG A 104 18.73 1.29 -1.38
CA ARG A 104 20.07 1.82 -1.07
C ARG A 104 20.00 2.90 0.00
N ARG A 105 19.16 3.92 -0.17
CA ARG A 105 18.99 5.02 0.80
C ARG A 105 18.53 4.52 2.18
N TRP A 106 17.69 3.50 2.20
CA TRP A 106 17.27 2.84 3.44
C TRP A 106 18.44 2.22 4.19
N ASN A 107 19.34 1.54 3.48
CA ASN A 107 20.53 0.91 4.06
C ASN A 107 21.60 1.93 4.49
N GLU A 108 21.65 3.09 3.84
CA GLU A 108 22.45 4.26 4.26
C GLU A 108 21.92 4.93 5.55
N GLY A 109 20.75 4.51 6.03
CA GLY A 109 20.15 4.99 7.28
C GLY A 109 19.07 6.06 7.10
N VAL A 110 18.74 6.44 5.86
CA VAL A 110 17.64 7.38 5.59
C VAL A 110 16.30 6.69 5.80
N ARG A 111 15.63 7.03 6.91
CA ARG A 111 14.31 6.48 7.29
C ARG A 111 13.15 7.47 7.12
N ASN A 112 13.43 8.65 6.56
CA ASN A 112 12.40 9.65 6.32
C ASN A 112 11.70 9.40 4.98
N GLY A 113 10.52 8.80 5.00
CA GLY A 113 9.75 8.52 3.78
C GLY A 113 9.33 9.78 3.00
N ALA A 114 9.20 10.95 3.64
CA ALA A 114 8.91 12.19 2.91
C ALA A 114 10.13 12.68 2.13
N GLN A 115 11.33 12.53 2.69
CA GLN A 115 12.58 12.82 2.02
C GLN A 115 12.78 11.88 0.82
N LEU A 116 12.64 10.57 1.03
CA LEU A 116 12.77 9.58 -0.05
C LEU A 116 11.81 9.85 -1.21
N ARG A 117 10.58 10.31 -0.91
CA ARG A 117 9.62 10.71 -1.95
C ARG A 117 10.09 11.92 -2.76
N ARG A 118 10.68 12.94 -2.13
CA ARG A 118 11.21 14.11 -2.84
C ARG A 118 12.38 13.71 -3.74
N GLU A 119 13.28 12.87 -3.23
CA GLU A 119 14.44 12.39 -3.98
C GLU A 119 14.04 11.60 -5.24
N ILE A 120 12.98 10.78 -5.19
CA ILE A 120 12.49 10.10 -6.40
C ILE A 120 11.69 11.04 -7.32
N GLN A 121 11.00 12.05 -6.78
CA GLN A 121 10.32 13.08 -7.57
C GLN A 121 11.32 13.87 -8.43
N GLU A 122 12.47 14.24 -7.86
CA GLU A 122 13.58 14.87 -8.58
C GLU A 122 14.15 13.97 -9.69
N GLN A 123 14.04 12.65 -9.55
CA GLN A 123 14.42 11.65 -10.56
C GLN A 123 13.29 11.35 -11.57
N GLY A 124 12.20 12.12 -11.57
CA GLY A 124 11.10 11.99 -12.51
C GLY A 124 9.93 11.12 -12.03
N TYR A 125 9.89 10.74 -10.75
CA TYR A 125 8.71 10.07 -10.19
C TYR A 125 7.55 11.07 -10.11
N LEU A 126 6.59 10.92 -11.03
CA LEU A 126 5.38 11.74 -11.08
C LEU A 126 4.30 11.30 -10.10
N GLY A 127 4.53 10.20 -9.38
CA GLY A 127 3.44 9.42 -8.80
C GLY A 127 2.55 10.20 -7.83
N ASP A 128 1.25 9.89 -7.94
CA ASP A 128 0.07 10.46 -7.27
C ASP A 128 0.42 11.56 -6.26
N GLU A 129 0.69 12.76 -6.80
CA GLU A 129 0.55 14.01 -6.08
C GLU A 129 -0.76 13.87 -5.28
N LEU A 130 -0.63 13.67 -3.97
CA LEU A 130 -1.67 14.17 -3.09
C LEU A 130 -1.64 15.67 -3.32
N ALA A 131 -2.42 16.11 -4.31
CA ALA A 131 -2.95 17.45 -4.43
C ALA A 131 -3.64 17.75 -3.09
N VAL A 132 -2.82 18.17 -2.13
CA VAL A 132 -3.22 18.89 -0.94
C VAL A 132 -2.86 20.31 -1.30
N GLN A 133 -3.80 20.97 -1.96
CA GLN A 133 -3.92 22.41 -2.00
C GLN A 133 -5.12 22.79 -1.14
#